data_AF-A0AA49JSL5-F1
#
_entry.id   AF-A0AA49JSL5-F1
#
_cell.length_a   1.000
_cell.length_b   1.000
_cell.length_c   1.000
_cell.angle_alpha   90.00
_cell.angle_beta   90.00
_cell.angle_gamma   90.00
#
_symmetry.space_group_name_H-M   'P 1'
#
loop_
_entity.id
_entity.type
_entity.pdbx_description
1 polymer ?
#
loop_
_entity_poly.entity_id
_entity_poly.type
_entity_poly.pdbx_seq_one_letter_code
_entity_poly.pdbx_strand_id
1 'polypeptide(L)'
;MVEPSTPFAPPRALFPFPGLAAAAARAPLGGPRESLLAALMVVRLAQGMRLPHPLTVDARRARAEQAKAWLTAITLPPKTRTSIQRGLQASAQGDRTVMAEALHAVTDVTAAHLDRVARSEMQLLADALRRDAVALAAPGD
;
A
#
# COMPACT_ATOMS: atom_id res chain seq x y z
N MET A 1 -4.13 27.07 8.98
CA MET A 1 -3.16 27.80 9.83
C MET A 1 -1.83 27.09 9.66
N VAL A 2 -0.89 27.71 8.94
CA VAL A 2 0.42 27.11 8.67
C VAL A 2 1.26 27.27 9.94
N GLU A 3 1.68 26.16 10.54
CA GLU A 3 2.52 26.15 11.72
C GLU A 3 3.90 26.75 11.38
N PRO A 4 4.46 27.67 12.18
CA PRO A 4 5.74 28.30 11.87
C PRO A 4 6.87 27.27 11.92
N SER A 5 7.35 26.88 10.74
CA SER A 5 8.54 26.03 10.57
C SER A 5 9.80 26.88 10.74
N THR A 6 10.77 26.42 11.54
CA THR A 6 12.09 27.08 11.57
C THR A 6 12.76 27.01 10.19
N PRO A 7 13.58 27.99 9.78
CA PRO A 7 14.06 28.13 8.40
C PRO A 7 14.87 26.94 7.86
N PHE A 8 15.37 26.07 8.74
CA PHE A 8 16.18 24.90 8.40
C PHE A 8 15.59 23.59 8.90
N ALA A 9 14.34 23.59 9.38
CA ALA A 9 13.69 22.35 9.77
C ALA A 9 13.49 21.49 8.51
N PRO A 10 13.93 20.23 8.47
CA PRO A 10 13.50 19.35 7.40
C PRO A 10 11.97 19.25 7.44
N PRO A 11 11.29 19.12 6.27
CA PRO A 11 9.87 18.85 6.24
C PRO A 11 9.57 17.66 7.14
N ARG A 12 8.57 17.79 8.01
CA ARG A 12 8.19 16.71 8.94
C ARG A 12 7.99 15.43 8.13
N ALA A 13 8.77 14.40 8.45
CA ALA A 13 8.60 13.09 7.85
C ALA A 13 7.21 12.55 8.23
N LEU A 14 6.28 12.53 7.28
CA LEU A 14 4.98 11.91 7.47
C LEU A 14 5.13 10.42 7.18
N PHE A 15 4.83 9.58 8.16
CA PHE A 15 4.70 8.15 7.94
C PHE A 15 3.42 7.92 7.10
N PRO A 16 3.52 7.38 5.87
CA PRO A 16 2.36 7.21 5.04
C PRO A 16 1.43 6.14 5.64
N PHE A 17 0.12 6.38 5.55
CA PHE A 17 -0.95 5.49 6.05
C PHE A 17 -0.95 5.29 7.58
N PRO A 18 -0.98 6.39 8.37
CA PRO A 18 -0.97 6.32 9.83
C PRO A 18 -2.18 5.58 10.41
N GLY A 19 -3.36 5.67 9.78
CA GLY A 19 -4.55 4.95 10.21
C GLY A 19 -4.38 3.43 10.10
N LEU A 20 -3.87 2.96 8.97
CA LEU A 20 -3.57 1.54 8.76
C LEU A 20 -2.49 1.03 9.72
N ALA A 21 -1.43 1.82 9.93
CA ALA A 21 -0.37 1.47 10.88
C ALA A 21 -0.90 1.39 12.32
N ALA A 22 -1.74 2.35 12.73
CA ALA A 22 -2.39 2.34 14.04
C ALA A 22 -3.36 1.16 14.20
N ALA A 23 -4.10 0.80 13.15
CA ALA A 23 -4.97 -0.38 13.16
C ALA A 23 -4.16 -1.66 13.37
N ALA A 24 -3.05 -1.84 12.64
CA ALA A 24 -2.17 -2.99 12.81
C ALA A 24 -1.55 -3.05 14.22
N ALA A 25 -1.11 -1.92 14.76
CA ALA A 25 -0.50 -1.85 16.09
C ALA A 25 -1.48 -2.22 17.22
N ARG A 26 -2.76 -1.82 17.09
CA ARG A 26 -3.80 -2.10 18.10
C ARG A 26 -4.47 -3.46 17.94
N ALA A 27 -4.36 -4.10 16.77
CA ALA A 27 -4.96 -5.41 16.54
C ALA A 27 -4.39 -6.47 17.48
N PRO A 28 -5.20 -7.44 17.95
CA PRO A 28 -4.69 -8.54 18.77
C PRO A 28 -3.63 -9.35 18.01
N LEU A 29 -2.68 -9.93 18.75
CA LEU A 29 -1.69 -10.85 18.19
C LEU A 29 -2.39 -12.04 17.50
N GLY A 30 -1.85 -12.49 16.37
CA GLY A 30 -2.46 -13.53 15.55
C GLY A 30 -3.21 -12.95 14.34
N GLY A 31 -3.95 -13.81 13.63
CA GLY A 31 -4.61 -13.55 12.34
C GLY A 31 -4.92 -12.10 11.95
N PRO A 32 -5.66 -11.31 12.77
CA PRO A 32 -5.95 -9.91 12.48
C PRO A 32 -4.73 -9.01 12.30
N ARG A 33 -3.75 -9.05 13.21
CA ARG A 33 -2.55 -8.20 13.14
C ARG A 33 -1.70 -8.56 11.93
N GLU A 34 -1.47 -9.85 11.70
CA GLU A 34 -0.71 -10.36 10.57
C GLU A 34 -1.35 -9.95 9.24
N SER A 35 -2.69 -9.99 9.16
CA SER A 35 -3.43 -9.55 7.97
C SER A 35 -3.26 -8.05 7.70
N LEU A 36 -3.31 -7.21 8.74
CA LEU A 36 -3.12 -5.77 8.60
C LEU A 36 -1.66 -5.39 8.31
N LEU A 37 -0.68 -6.10 8.89
CA LEU A 37 0.74 -5.92 8.55
C LEU A 37 1.01 -6.31 7.10
N ALA A 38 0.40 -7.39 6.62
CA ALA A 38 0.49 -7.79 5.23
C ALA A 38 -0.15 -6.75 4.30
N ALA A 39 -1.31 -6.20 4.65
CA ALA A 39 -1.94 -5.11 3.92
C ALA A 39 -1.06 -3.85 3.89
N LEU A 40 -0.42 -3.49 5.02
CA LEU A 40 0.52 -2.38 5.10
C LEU A 40 1.72 -2.59 4.16
N MET A 41 2.21 -3.82 4.01
CA MET A 41 3.26 -4.13 3.04
C MET A 41 2.82 -3.88 1.59
N VAL A 42 1.62 -4.36 1.22
CA VAL A 42 1.04 -4.11 -0.12
C VAL A 42 0.90 -2.62 -0.39
N VAL A 43 0.38 -1.87 0.58
CA VAL A 43 0.22 -0.41 0.51
C VAL A 43 1.57 0.30 0.31
N ARG A 44 2.63 -0.12 1.02
CA ARG A 44 3.98 0.44 0.84
C ARG A 44 4.54 0.18 -0.56
N LEU A 45 4.26 -0.98 -1.15
CA LEU A 45 4.66 -1.30 -2.52
C LEU A 45 3.85 -0.50 -3.55
N ALA A 46 2.53 -0.35 -3.35
CA ALA A 46 1.67 0.51 -4.16
C ALA A 46 2.15 1.96 -4.15
N GLN A 47 2.52 2.48 -2.97
CA GLN A 47 3.04 3.83 -2.83
C GLN A 47 4.31 4.05 -3.67
N GLY A 48 5.13 3.02 -3.83
CA GLY A 48 6.31 3.06 -4.71
C GLY A 48 6.00 3.22 -6.20
N MET A 49 4.74 3.11 -6.62
CA MET A 49 4.30 3.34 -8.01
C MET A 49 3.77 4.75 -8.24
N ARG A 50 3.56 5.53 -7.18
CA ARG A 50 2.96 6.86 -7.23
C ARG A 50 3.85 7.87 -7.95
N LEU A 51 3.21 8.71 -8.76
CA LEU A 51 3.77 9.95 -9.27
C LEU A 51 3.91 11.00 -8.14
N PRO A 52 4.83 11.97 -8.28
CA PRO A 52 5.70 12.22 -9.45
C PRO A 52 6.99 11.39 -9.49
N HIS A 53 7.32 10.67 -8.40
CA HIS A 53 8.61 10.00 -8.25
C HIS A 53 8.44 8.49 -8.05
N PRO A 54 8.00 7.74 -9.09
CA PRO A 54 7.85 6.30 -8.98
C PRO A 54 9.22 5.64 -8.85
N LEU A 55 9.30 4.58 -8.04
CA LEU A 55 10.47 3.71 -8.02
C LEU A 55 10.68 3.08 -9.40
N THR A 56 11.92 2.73 -9.72
CA THR A 56 12.22 1.98 -10.95
C THR A 56 11.54 0.61 -10.95
N VAL A 57 11.32 0.04 -12.14
CA VAL A 57 10.71 -1.30 -12.29
C VAL A 57 11.52 -2.35 -11.51
N ASP A 58 12.85 -2.32 -11.62
CA ASP A 58 13.73 -3.28 -10.96
C ASP A 58 13.68 -3.14 -9.43
N ALA A 59 13.65 -1.92 -8.91
CA ALA A 59 13.48 -1.69 -7.48
C ALA A 59 12.15 -2.23 -6.96
N ARG A 60 11.05 -2.08 -7.73
CA ARG A 60 9.74 -2.65 -7.35
C ARG A 60 9.75 -4.17 -7.38
N ARG A 61 10.33 -4.78 -8.42
CA ARG A 61 10.48 -6.24 -8.53
C ARG A 61 11.28 -6.81 -7.35
N ALA A 62 12.43 -6.22 -7.04
CA ALA A 62 13.25 -6.64 -5.91
C ALA A 62 12.50 -6.56 -4.58
N ARG A 63 11.76 -5.46 -4.34
CA ARG A 63 10.94 -5.29 -3.14
C ARG A 63 9.77 -6.27 -3.08
N ALA A 64 9.12 -6.57 -4.21
CA ALA A 64 8.04 -7.55 -4.28
C ALA A 64 8.54 -8.97 -3.95
N GLU A 65 9.71 -9.38 -4.46
CA GLU A 65 10.30 -10.68 -4.14
C GLU A 65 10.68 -10.79 -2.66
N GLN A 66 11.30 -9.74 -2.09
CA GLN A 66 11.58 -9.70 -0.64
C GLN A 66 10.30 -9.78 0.19
N ALA A 67 9.24 -9.09 -0.23
CA ALA A 67 7.94 -9.14 0.44
C ALA A 67 7.27 -10.53 0.33
N LYS A 68 7.43 -11.23 -0.79
CA LYS A 68 6.96 -12.62 -0.95
C LYS A 68 7.69 -13.57 0.01
N ALA A 69 9.02 -13.46 0.10
CA ALA A 69 9.81 -14.23 1.05
C ALA A 69 9.41 -13.93 2.51
N TRP A 70 9.20 -12.65 2.85
CA TRP A 70 8.67 -12.28 4.17
C TRP A 70 7.27 -12.86 4.44
N LEU A 71 6.39 -12.92 3.43
CA LEU A 71 5.03 -13.46 3.56
C LEU A 71 5.00 -14.96 3.93
N THR A 72 6.07 -15.71 3.68
CA THR A 72 6.16 -17.11 4.10
C THR A 72 6.38 -17.27 5.60
N ALA A 73 6.88 -16.22 6.27
CA ALA A 73 7.15 -16.21 7.70
C ALA A 73 5.91 -15.82 8.55
N ILE A 74 4.79 -15.46 7.92
CA ILE A 74 3.55 -15.06 8.59
C ILE A 74 2.39 -15.96 8.20
N THR A 75 1.53 -16.26 9.17
CA THR A 75 0.33 -17.07 8.98
C THR A 75 -0.86 -16.16 8.66
N LEU A 76 -1.55 -16.47 7.56
CA LEU A 76 -2.71 -15.71 7.09
C LEU A 76 -3.84 -16.67 6.73
N PRO A 77 -5.11 -16.24 6.88
CA PRO A 77 -6.24 -16.95 6.29
C PRO A 77 -6.01 -17.15 4.78
N PRO A 78 -6.38 -18.31 4.18
CA PRO A 78 -6.07 -18.61 2.78
C PRO A 78 -6.52 -17.53 1.78
N LYS A 79 -7.75 -17.03 1.93
CA LYS A 79 -8.30 -15.96 1.09
C LYS A 79 -7.47 -14.67 1.18
N THR A 80 -7.09 -14.28 2.40
CA THR A 80 -6.24 -13.12 2.65
C THR A 80 -4.86 -13.31 2.02
N ARG A 81 -4.25 -14.48 2.21
CA ARG A 81 -2.94 -14.81 1.61
C ARG A 81 -2.97 -14.64 0.10
N THR A 82 -3.98 -15.17 -0.58
CA THR A 82 -4.11 -15.05 -2.04
C THR A 82 -4.23 -13.60 -2.49
N SER A 83 -5.06 -12.78 -1.82
CA SER A 83 -5.18 -11.35 -2.16
C SER A 83 -3.88 -10.58 -1.93
N ILE A 84 -3.17 -10.85 -0.82
CA ILE A 84 -1.88 -10.21 -0.55
C ILE A 84 -0.86 -10.59 -1.63
N GLN A 85 -0.73 -11.87 -1.99
CA GLN A 85 0.19 -12.32 -3.04
C GLN A 85 -0.08 -11.62 -4.38
N ARG A 86 -1.36 -11.45 -4.75
CA ARG A 86 -1.75 -10.67 -5.94
C ARG A 86 -1.31 -9.22 -5.84
N GLY A 87 -1.50 -8.57 -4.69
CA GLY A 87 -1.02 -7.21 -4.45
C GLY A 87 0.50 -7.06 -4.56
N LEU A 88 1.26 -8.00 -4.00
CA LEU A 88 2.72 -8.01 -4.15
C LEU A 88 3.13 -8.16 -5.62
N GLN A 89 2.48 -9.07 -6.35
CA GLN A 89 2.77 -9.32 -7.76
C GLN A 89 2.40 -8.13 -8.66
N ALA A 90 1.28 -7.46 -8.40
CA ALA A 90 0.84 -6.30 -9.16
C ALA A 90 1.88 -5.16 -9.13
N SER A 91 2.53 -4.94 -7.99
CA SER A 91 3.62 -3.95 -7.88
C SER A 91 4.81 -4.26 -8.81
N ALA A 92 5.13 -5.54 -8.98
CA ALA A 92 6.21 -6.00 -9.85
C ALA A 92 5.87 -5.90 -11.36
N GLN A 93 4.58 -6.01 -11.71
CA GLN A 93 4.10 -5.88 -13.10
C GLN A 93 4.16 -4.43 -13.60
N GLY A 94 4.00 -3.45 -12.71
CA GLY A 94 4.13 -2.03 -13.05
C GLY A 94 2.86 -1.38 -13.62
N ASP A 95 1.78 -2.13 -13.79
CA ASP A 95 0.48 -1.61 -14.17
C ASP A 95 -0.25 -1.04 -12.93
N ARG A 96 -0.55 0.26 -12.97
CA ARG A 96 -1.18 0.98 -11.86
C ARG A 96 -2.67 0.68 -11.73
N THR A 97 -3.35 0.33 -12.82
CA THR A 97 -4.75 -0.11 -12.79
C THR A 97 -4.85 -1.46 -12.11
N VAL A 98 -4.00 -2.41 -12.50
CA VAL A 98 -3.93 -3.73 -11.85
C VAL A 98 -3.57 -3.60 -10.37
N MET A 99 -2.64 -2.71 -10.01
CA MET A 99 -2.32 -2.45 -8.60
C MET A 99 -3.51 -1.88 -7.82
N ALA A 100 -4.29 -0.97 -8.42
CA ALA A 100 -5.47 -0.39 -7.78
C ALA A 100 -6.56 -1.44 -7.53
N GLU A 101 -6.79 -2.35 -8.46
CA GLU A 101 -7.73 -3.47 -8.30
C GLU A 101 -7.26 -4.45 -7.23
N ALA A 102 -5.97 -4.80 -7.24
CA ALA A 102 -5.39 -5.66 -6.22
C ALA A 102 -5.50 -5.02 -4.83
N LEU A 103 -5.30 -3.70 -4.71
CA LEU A 103 -5.45 -2.99 -3.46
C LEU A 103 -6.90 -2.99 -2.96
N HIS A 104 -7.88 -2.83 -3.86
CA HIS A 104 -9.30 -2.95 -3.51
C HIS A 104 -9.63 -4.34 -2.96
N ALA A 105 -9.16 -5.40 -3.62
CA ALA A 105 -9.35 -6.77 -3.14
C ALA A 105 -8.69 -7.02 -1.78
N VAL A 106 -7.54 -6.38 -1.50
CA VAL A 106 -6.90 -6.43 -0.17
C VAL A 106 -7.74 -5.68 0.87
N THR A 107 -8.28 -4.50 0.55
CA THR A 107 -9.22 -3.77 1.42
C THR A 107 -10.43 -4.64 1.78
N ASP A 108 -11.01 -5.34 0.81
CA ASP A 108 -12.20 -6.18 1.05
C ASP A 108 -11.92 -7.36 1.98
N VAL A 109 -10.84 -8.11 1.75
CA VAL A 109 -10.51 -9.27 2.60
C VAL A 109 -10.02 -8.88 3.99
N THR A 110 -9.61 -7.63 4.20
CA THR A 110 -9.19 -7.10 5.50
C THR A 110 -10.24 -6.19 6.15
N ALA A 111 -11.40 -5.99 5.51
CA ALA A 111 -12.39 -5.00 5.91
C ALA A 111 -12.87 -5.14 7.36
N ALA A 112 -12.95 -6.36 7.88
CA ALA A 112 -13.36 -6.66 9.26
C ALA A 112 -12.37 -6.14 10.32
N HIS A 113 -11.14 -5.82 9.93
CA HIS A 113 -10.07 -5.34 10.81
C HIS A 113 -9.69 -3.88 10.56
N LEU A 114 -10.31 -3.24 9.57
CA LEU A 114 -10.06 -1.84 9.20
C LEU A 114 -11.07 -0.91 9.87
N ASP A 115 -10.57 0.11 10.55
CA ASP A 115 -11.40 1.26 10.91
C ASP A 115 -11.67 2.16 9.69
N ARG A 116 -12.53 3.17 9.90
CA ARG A 116 -12.92 4.10 8.82
C ARG A 116 -11.72 4.83 8.21
N VAL A 117 -10.72 5.18 9.03
CA VAL A 117 -9.55 5.95 8.57
C VAL A 117 -8.66 5.06 7.73
N ALA A 118 -8.29 3.88 8.22
CA ALA A 118 -7.46 2.91 7.51
C ALA A 118 -8.10 2.48 6.18
N ARG A 119 -9.42 2.27 6.17
CA ARG A 119 -10.16 1.95 4.93
C ARG A 119 -10.12 3.10 3.93
N SER A 120 -10.37 4.32 4.38
CA SER A 120 -10.33 5.52 3.52
C SER A 120 -8.94 5.73 2.93
N GLU A 121 -7.89 5.51 3.70
CA GLU A 121 -6.50 5.60 3.26
C GLU A 121 -6.18 4.65 2.09
N MET A 122 -6.61 3.40 2.18
CA MET A 122 -6.42 2.42 1.10
C MET A 122 -7.22 2.77 -0.16
N GLN A 123 -8.47 3.23 0.02
CA GLN A 123 -9.33 3.66 -1.10
C GLN A 123 -8.73 4.86 -1.83
N LEU A 124 -8.27 5.87 -1.08
CA LEU A 124 -7.62 7.04 -1.65
C LEU A 124 -6.36 6.68 -2.44
N LEU A 125 -5.57 5.72 -1.95
CA LEU A 125 -4.40 5.23 -2.69
C LEU A 125 -4.79 4.51 -3.99
N ALA A 126 -5.83 3.67 -3.96
CA ALA A 126 -6.33 2.97 -5.15
C ALA A 126 -6.81 3.98 -6.20
N ASP A 127 -7.61 4.97 -5.78
CA ASP A 127 -8.12 6.01 -6.67
C ASP A 127 -6.99 6.86 -7.24
N ALA A 128 -5.98 7.17 -6.43
CA ALA A 128 -4.81 7.88 -6.89
C ALA A 128 -4.08 7.06 -7.97
N LEU A 129 -3.82 5.77 -7.75
CA LEU A 129 -3.15 4.91 -8.73
C LEU A 129 -3.87 4.90 -10.08
N ARG A 130 -5.22 4.88 -10.08
CA ARG A 130 -6.00 5.01 -11.32
C ARG A 130 -5.80 6.36 -12.00
N ARG A 131 -5.77 7.47 -11.24
CA ARG A 131 -5.46 8.80 -11.80
C ARG A 131 -4.07 8.86 -12.43
N ASP A 132 -3.06 8.26 -11.80
CA ASP A 132 -1.71 8.19 -12.36
C ASP A 132 -1.67 7.34 -13.64
N ALA A 133 -2.45 6.26 -13.69
CA ALA A 133 -2.56 5.43 -14.90
C ALA A 133 -3.11 6.26 -16.07
N VAL A 134 -4.17 7.04 -15.83
CA VAL A 134 -4.74 7.95 -16.83
C VAL A 134 -3.73 9.02 -17.24
N ALA A 135 -3.04 9.65 -16.29
CA ALA A 135 -2.05 10.69 -16.57
C ALA A 135 -0.88 10.20 -17.44
N LEU A 136 -0.47 8.93 -17.27
CA LEU A 136 0.60 8.32 -18.08
C LEU A 136 0.12 7.81 -19.44
N ALA A 137 -1.19 7.57 -19.60
CA ALA A 137 -1.79 7.17 -20.87
C ALA A 137 -2.17 8.36 -21.75
N ALA A 138 -2.30 9.57 -21.18
CA ALA A 138 -2.52 10.78 -21.94
C ALA A 138 -1.32 11.02 -22.89
N PRO A 139 -1.56 11.31 -24.18
CA PRO A 139 -0.48 11.71 -25.08
C PRO A 139 0.20 12.94 -24.50
N GLY A 140 1.54 12.92 -24.45
CA GLY A 140 2.30 14.12 -24.09
C GLY A 140 2.07 15.19 -25.15
N ASP A 141 1.56 16.35 -24.74
CA ASP A 141 1.47 17.55 -25.57
C ASP A 141 2.85 17.96 -26.12
#